data_AF-A0AAD6TD87-F1
#
_entry.id   AF-A0AAD6TD87-F1
#
_cell.length_a   1.000
_cell.length_b   1.000
_cell.length_c   1.000
_cell.angle_alpha   90.00
_cell.angle_beta   90.00
_cell.angle_gamma   90.00
#
_symmetry.space_group_name_H-M   'P 1'
#
loop_
_entity.id
_entity.type
_entity.pdbx_description
1 polymer ?
#
loop_
_entity_poly.entity_id
_entity_poly.type
_entity_poly.pdbx_seq_one_letter_code
_entity_poly.pdbx_strand_id
1 'polypeptide(L)'
;LLQLRTGHIPLAKHLHRIQKADSPICPCCRQADETVMHYLLRCPAHADARRELVRAGGSQARVLAKLLGLPKLLPHLFRFLGRTGRFHSVHGELPPPPDPELPTRDEVIAMLNKFKVPSAVPRSANPFNTA
;
A
#
# COMPACT_ATOMS: atom_id res chain seq x y z
N LEU A 1 -0.67 -8.78 -7.55
CA LEU A 1 -1.83 -9.67 -7.25
C LEU A 1 -1.62 -11.11 -7.71
N LEU A 2 -1.09 -11.37 -8.92
CA LEU A 2 -0.87 -12.72 -9.47
C LEU A 2 -0.11 -13.64 -8.50
N GLN A 3 0.96 -13.17 -7.88
CA GLN A 3 1.76 -13.92 -6.90
C GLN A 3 0.94 -14.45 -5.70
N LEU A 4 -0.04 -13.69 -5.20
CA LEU A 4 -0.94 -14.15 -4.14
C LEU A 4 -1.88 -15.26 -4.64
N ARG A 5 -2.36 -15.15 -5.88
CA ARG A 5 -3.28 -16.14 -6.47
C ARG A 5 -2.58 -17.46 -6.77
N THR A 6 -1.34 -17.41 -7.25
CA THR A 6 -0.56 -18.61 -7.58
C THR A 6 0.21 -19.16 -6.37
N GLY A 7 0.33 -18.38 -5.28
CA GLY A 7 1.14 -18.74 -4.12
C GLY A 7 2.65 -18.58 -4.35
N HIS A 8 3.07 -17.99 -5.49
CA HIS A 8 4.45 -17.64 -5.78
C HIS A 8 4.82 -16.28 -5.16
N ILE A 9 4.69 -16.21 -3.84
CA ILE A 9 4.94 -15.02 -3.02
C ILE A 9 5.88 -15.39 -1.86
N PRO A 10 6.79 -14.52 -1.39
CA PRO A 10 7.80 -14.87 -0.38
C PRO A 10 7.23 -15.03 1.04
N LEU A 11 6.27 -15.95 1.19
CA LEU A 11 5.85 -16.53 2.45
C LEU A 11 6.68 -17.80 2.70
N ALA A 12 6.87 -18.15 3.98
CA ALA A 12 7.77 -19.22 4.42
C ALA A 12 7.51 -20.55 3.69
N LYS A 13 6.25 -20.93 3.45
CA LYS A 13 5.95 -22.16 2.69
C LYS A 13 6.51 -22.13 1.27
N HIS A 14 6.37 -21.03 0.55
CA HIS A 14 6.92 -20.94 -0.80
C HIS A 14 8.44 -20.92 -0.76
N LEU A 15 9.03 -20.15 0.15
CA LEU A 15 10.48 -20.03 0.30
C LEU A 15 11.11 -21.37 0.66
N HIS A 16 10.50 -22.13 1.56
CA HIS A 16 10.95 -23.47 1.91
C HIS A 16 10.90 -24.43 0.71
N ARG A 17 9.81 -24.39 -0.08
CA ARG A 17 9.69 -25.19 -1.31
C ARG A 17 10.82 -24.93 -2.31
N ILE A 18 11.34 -23.71 -2.39
CA ILE A 18 12.46 -23.34 -3.27
C ILE A 18 13.82 -23.30 -2.55
N GLN A 19 13.91 -23.90 -1.35
CA GLN A 19 15.14 -23.99 -0.55
C GLN A 19 15.75 -22.61 -0.20
N LYS A 20 14.91 -21.59 -0.01
CA LYS A 20 15.28 -20.24 0.45
C LYS A 20 14.88 -19.95 1.90
N ALA A 21 14.28 -20.92 2.58
CA ALA A 21 13.99 -20.86 4.01
C ALA A 21 14.09 -22.26 4.63
N ASP A 22 14.60 -22.34 5.85
CA ASP A 22 14.82 -23.61 6.55
C ASP A 22 13.51 -24.31 6.95
N SER A 23 12.43 -23.55 7.11
CA SER A 23 11.14 -24.04 7.58
C SER A 23 9.97 -23.39 6.85
N PRO A 24 8.86 -24.14 6.60
CA PRO A 24 7.63 -23.58 6.05
C PRO A 24 6.77 -22.85 7.11
N ILE A 25 7.12 -22.95 8.40
CA ILE A 25 6.35 -22.41 9.52
C ILE A 25 6.30 -20.88 9.48
N CYS A 26 5.13 -20.32 9.79
CA CYS A 26 4.93 -18.89 9.86
C CYS A 26 5.82 -18.25 10.93
N PRO A 27 6.72 -17.32 10.56
CA PRO A 27 7.59 -16.65 11.52
C PRO A 27 6.81 -15.74 12.47
N CYS A 28 5.64 -15.26 12.06
CA CYS A 28 4.83 -14.34 12.85
C CYS A 28 4.10 -15.05 14.01
N CYS A 29 3.51 -16.24 13.78
CA CYS A 29 2.73 -16.95 14.81
C CYS A 29 3.37 -18.25 15.30
N ARG A 30 4.30 -18.84 14.55
CA ARG A 30 4.98 -20.12 14.85
C ARG A 30 4.08 -21.33 15.06
N GLN A 31 2.85 -21.30 14.55
CA GLN A 31 1.84 -22.35 14.80
C GLN A 31 1.51 -23.23 13.58
N ALA A 32 1.71 -22.73 12.37
CA ALA A 32 1.35 -23.44 11.13
C ALA A 32 2.19 -22.96 9.95
N ASP A 33 2.16 -23.72 8.85
CA ASP A 33 2.73 -23.31 7.58
C ASP A 33 2.23 -21.94 7.11
N GLU A 34 3.15 -21.08 6.68
CA GLU A 34 2.84 -19.78 6.11
C GLU A 34 2.34 -19.89 4.66
N THR A 35 1.11 -20.37 4.50
CA THR A 35 0.38 -20.32 3.22
C THR A 35 -0.27 -18.96 3.01
N VAL A 36 -0.67 -18.62 1.78
CA VAL A 36 -1.50 -17.43 1.49
C VAL A 36 -2.80 -17.45 2.30
N MET A 37 -3.43 -18.62 2.41
CA MET A 37 -4.65 -18.81 3.21
C MET A 37 -4.39 -18.57 4.70
N HIS A 38 -3.28 -19.08 5.25
CA HIS A 38 -2.90 -18.83 6.62
C HIS A 38 -2.67 -17.33 6.83
N TYR A 39 -1.80 -16.73 6.03
CA TYR A 39 -1.44 -15.32 6.13
C TYR A 39 -2.66 -14.38 6.06
N LEU A 40 -3.53 -14.54 5.06
CA LEU A 40 -4.67 -13.63 4.86
C LEU A 40 -5.85 -13.91 5.80
N LEU A 41 -6.12 -15.18 6.14
CA LEU A 41 -7.40 -15.55 6.76
C LEU A 41 -7.28 -16.16 8.17
N ARG A 42 -6.11 -16.68 8.57
CA ARG A 42 -6.00 -17.51 9.80
C ARG A 42 -4.93 -17.05 10.78
N CYS A 43 -3.88 -16.36 10.33
CA CYS A 43 -2.73 -16.03 11.17
C CYS A 43 -3.16 -15.17 12.36
N PRO A 44 -2.95 -15.63 13.60
CA PRO A 44 -3.36 -14.87 14.79
C PRO A 44 -2.54 -13.58 14.94
N ALA A 45 -1.27 -13.57 14.52
CA ALA A 45 -0.42 -12.38 14.54
C ALA A 45 -0.95 -11.22 13.67
N HIS A 46 -1.83 -11.51 12.70
CA HIS A 46 -2.47 -10.49 11.85
C HIS A 46 -3.97 -10.36 12.12
N ALA A 47 -4.44 -10.77 13.30
CA ALA A 47 -5.86 -10.70 13.65
C ALA A 47 -6.40 -9.28 13.55
N ASP A 48 -5.63 -8.28 13.99
CA ASP A 48 -6.05 -6.88 14.06
C ASP A 48 -6.23 -6.28 12.66
N ALA A 49 -5.21 -6.41 11.80
CA ALA A 49 -5.29 -6.01 10.40
C ALA A 49 -6.43 -6.75 9.67
N ARG A 50 -6.64 -8.04 9.98
CA ARG A 50 -7.73 -8.82 9.39
C ARG A 50 -9.11 -8.36 9.86
N ARG A 51 -9.25 -7.92 11.12
CA ARG A 51 -10.51 -7.34 11.61
C ARG A 51 -10.88 -6.08 10.82
N GLU A 52 -9.92 -5.22 10.53
CA GLU A 52 -10.13 -4.03 9.69
C GLU A 52 -10.49 -4.38 8.25
N LEU A 53 -9.76 -5.33 7.65
CA LEU A 53 -10.08 -5.86 6.32
C LEU A 53 -11.52 -6.39 6.24
N VAL A 54 -11.96 -7.13 7.26
CA VAL A 54 -13.32 -7.68 7.31
C VAL A 54 -14.37 -6.61 7.61
N ARG A 55 -14.07 -5.61 8.45
CA ARG A 55 -14.99 -4.49 8.69
C ARG A 55 -15.25 -3.71 7.41
N ALA A 56 -14.22 -3.48 6.59
CA ALA A 56 -14.36 -2.73 5.35
C ALA A 56 -14.92 -3.57 4.19
N GLY A 57 -14.50 -4.83 4.05
CA GLY A 57 -14.88 -5.71 2.94
C GLY A 57 -16.05 -6.68 3.21
N GLY A 58 -16.56 -6.70 4.44
CA GLY A 58 -17.66 -7.57 4.89
C GLY A 58 -17.34 -9.07 4.85
N SER A 59 -18.38 -9.90 4.74
CA SER A 59 -18.26 -11.36 4.69
C SER A 59 -17.43 -11.86 3.50
N GLN A 60 -17.42 -11.10 2.39
CA GLN A 60 -16.68 -11.45 1.18
C GLN A 60 -15.16 -11.45 1.40
N ALA A 61 -14.65 -10.60 2.30
CA ALA A 61 -13.24 -10.55 2.65
C ALA A 61 -12.75 -11.81 3.41
N ARG A 62 -13.68 -12.64 3.91
CA ARG A 62 -13.35 -13.93 4.57
C ARG A 62 -13.17 -15.08 3.58
N VAL A 63 -13.53 -14.89 2.31
CA VAL A 63 -13.45 -15.92 1.27
C VAL A 63 -12.26 -15.62 0.38
N LEU A 64 -11.24 -16.48 0.40
CA LEU A 64 -9.97 -16.25 -0.30
C LEU A 64 -10.15 -15.92 -1.78
N ALA A 65 -10.97 -16.71 -2.49
CA ALA A 65 -11.24 -16.50 -3.92
C ALA A 65 -11.88 -15.13 -4.20
N LYS A 66 -12.79 -14.67 -3.32
CA LYS A 66 -13.44 -13.36 -3.46
C LYS A 66 -12.49 -12.24 -3.11
N LEU A 67 -11.75 -12.35 -2.01
CA LEU A 67 -10.75 -11.37 -1.57
C LEU A 67 -9.70 -11.11 -2.65
N LEU A 68 -9.22 -12.16 -3.31
CA LEU A 68 -8.22 -12.05 -4.37
C LEU A 68 -8.83 -11.78 -5.75
N GLY A 69 -10.15 -11.91 -5.91
CA GLY A 69 -10.85 -11.86 -7.21
C GLY A 69 -11.62 -10.57 -7.47
N LEU A 70 -12.21 -9.97 -6.43
CA LEU A 70 -13.12 -8.83 -6.57
C LEU A 70 -12.36 -7.49 -6.51
N PRO A 71 -12.44 -6.64 -7.55
CA PRO A 71 -11.77 -5.34 -7.58
C PRO A 71 -12.10 -4.46 -6.37
N LYS A 72 -13.36 -4.47 -5.92
CA LYS A 72 -13.81 -3.71 -4.74
C LYS A 72 -13.13 -4.09 -3.42
N LEU A 73 -12.56 -5.30 -3.32
CA LEU A 73 -11.87 -5.75 -2.11
C LEU A 73 -10.35 -5.48 -2.16
N LEU A 74 -9.81 -5.16 -3.35
CA LEU A 74 -8.38 -4.96 -3.52
C LEU A 74 -7.82 -3.79 -2.69
N PRO A 75 -8.49 -2.62 -2.58
CA PRO A 75 -8.01 -1.55 -1.70
C PRO A 75 -7.86 -1.99 -0.24
N HIS A 76 -8.81 -2.79 0.26
CA HIS A 76 -8.76 -3.32 1.63
C HIS A 76 -7.66 -4.37 1.79
N LEU A 77 -7.47 -5.23 0.77
CA LEU A 77 -6.36 -6.17 0.73
C LEU A 77 -5.01 -5.46 0.78
N PHE A 78 -4.78 -4.44 -0.05
CA PHE A 78 -3.52 -3.70 -0.05
C PHE A 78 -3.27 -2.98 1.27
N ARG A 79 -4.31 -2.42 1.90
CA ARG A 79 -4.22 -1.87 3.25
C ARG A 79 -3.81 -2.92 4.29
N PHE A 80 -4.38 -4.12 4.20
CA PHE A 80 -3.95 -5.25 5.04
C PHE A 80 -2.46 -5.57 4.81
N LEU A 81 -2.01 -5.66 3.56
CA LEU A 81 -0.60 -5.94 3.23
C LEU A 81 0.37 -4.88 3.78
N GLY A 82 -0.01 -3.60 3.69
CA GLY A 82 0.79 -2.51 4.25
C GLY A 82 0.85 -2.59 5.78
N ARG A 83 -0.29 -2.83 6.44
CA ARG A 83 -0.39 -2.87 7.90
C ARG A 83 0.35 -4.06 8.53
N THR A 84 0.44 -5.19 7.82
CA THR A 84 1.23 -6.34 8.32
C THR A 84 2.73 -6.18 8.10
N GLY A 85 3.15 -5.29 7.19
CA GLY A 85 4.57 -5.09 6.85
C GLY A 85 5.28 -6.32 6.31
N ARG A 86 4.57 -7.42 6.00
CA ARG A 86 5.16 -8.74 5.75
C ARG A 86 6.13 -8.75 4.56
N PHE A 87 5.91 -7.84 3.61
CA PHE A 87 6.67 -7.73 2.36
C PHE A 87 7.53 -6.47 2.26
N HIS A 88 7.74 -5.76 3.38
CA HIS A 88 8.51 -4.51 3.41
C HIS A 88 9.96 -4.72 2.94
N SER A 89 10.55 -5.89 3.17
CA SER A 89 11.90 -6.25 2.71
C SER A 89 12.02 -6.67 1.24
N VAL A 90 10.90 -6.89 0.54
CA VAL A 90 10.90 -7.45 -0.82
C VAL A 90 10.60 -6.39 -1.89
N HIS A 91 9.84 -5.35 -1.54
CA HIS A 91 9.34 -4.38 -2.52
C HIS A 91 9.61 -2.91 -2.19
N GLY A 92 10.32 -2.61 -1.09
CA GLY A 92 10.28 -1.26 -0.54
C GLY A 92 8.89 -0.94 -0.01
N GLU A 93 8.77 0.15 0.74
CA GLU A 93 7.53 0.56 1.37
C GLU A 93 6.45 0.77 0.29
N LEU A 94 5.36 -0.02 0.33
CA LEU A 94 4.20 0.27 -0.50
C LEU A 94 3.67 1.62 0.02
N PRO A 95 3.65 2.69 -0.81
CA PRO A 95 3.15 3.96 -0.34
C PRO A 95 1.76 3.76 0.26
N PRO A 96 1.44 4.40 1.40
CA PRO A 96 0.11 4.31 1.96
C PRO A 96 -0.89 4.63 0.85
N PRO A 97 -2.01 3.88 0.76
CA PRO A 97 -3.04 4.20 -0.23
C PRO A 97 -3.39 5.68 -0.06
N PRO A 98 -3.49 6.46 -1.15
CA PRO A 98 -3.72 7.90 -1.05
C PRO A 98 -4.90 8.14 -0.13
N ASP A 99 -4.70 8.98 0.90
CA ASP A 99 -5.80 9.37 1.77
C ASP A 99 -6.90 9.97 0.88
N PRO A 100 -8.18 9.58 1.06
CA PRO A 100 -9.27 10.09 0.24
C PRO A 100 -9.48 11.62 0.39
N GLU A 101 -8.76 12.25 1.31
CA GLU A 101 -8.76 13.70 1.56
C GLU A 101 -7.46 14.40 1.12
N LEU A 102 -6.44 13.68 0.66
CA LEU A 102 -5.21 14.32 0.18
C LEU A 102 -5.44 14.85 -1.25
N PRO A 103 -5.26 16.15 -1.49
CA PRO A 103 -5.44 16.72 -2.82
C PRO A 103 -4.48 16.06 -3.80
N THR A 104 -5.02 15.69 -4.96
CA THR A 104 -4.26 15.16 -6.09
C THR A 104 -3.16 16.13 -6.52
N ARG A 105 -2.13 15.62 -7.20
CA ARG A 105 -1.01 16.45 -7.68
C ARG A 105 -1.50 17.67 -8.46
N ASP A 106 -2.57 17.51 -9.25
CA ASP A 106 -3.15 18.56 -10.06
C ASP A 106 -3.92 19.59 -9.21
N GLU A 107 -4.58 19.15 -8.13
CA GLU A 107 -5.21 20.04 -7.15
C GLU A 107 -4.18 20.85 -6.35
N VAL A 108 -3.05 20.24 -5.95
CA VAL A 108 -1.95 20.97 -5.29
C VAL A 108 -1.35 22.01 -6.23
N ILE A 109 -1.13 21.67 -7.52
CA ILE A 109 -0.65 22.62 -8.53
C ILE A 109 -1.65 23.78 -8.69
N ALA A 110 -2.95 23.49 -8.75
CA ALA A 110 -4.00 24.51 -8.83
C ALA A 110 -4.03 25.41 -7.58
N MET A 111 -3.82 24.84 -6.39
CA MET A 111 -3.72 25.61 -5.13
C MET A 111 -2.49 26.52 -5.13
N LEU A 112 -1.32 26.03 -5.54
CA LEU A 112 -0.08 26.82 -5.61
C LEU A 112 -0.20 27.97 -6.63
N ASN A 113 -0.87 27.76 -7.76
CA ASN A 113 -1.09 28.78 -8.78
C ASN A 113 -2.03 29.90 -8.29
N LYS A 114 -2.95 29.63 -7.35
CA LYS A 114 -3.80 30.66 -6.72
C LYS A 114 -3.03 31.62 -5.81
N PHE A 115 -1.86 31.22 -5.31
CA PHE A 115 -1.00 32.07 -4.48
C PHE A 115 0.06 32.86 -5.28
N LYS A 116 0.10 32.72 -6.61
CA LYS A 116 1.01 33.48 -7.45
C LYS A 116 0.50 34.92 -7.59
N VAL A 117 1.03 35.83 -6.77
CA VAL A 117 0.75 37.27 -6.86
C VAL A 117 1.24 37.80 -8.22
N PRO A 118 0.47 38.61 -8.96
CA PRO A 118 0.94 39.23 -10.20
C PRO A 118 2.07 40.23 -9.88
N SER A 119 3.29 39.88 -10.27
CA SER A 119 4.45 40.77 -10.24
C SER A 119 4.30 41.84 -11.34
N ALA A 120 3.62 42.94 -11.03
CA ALA A 120 3.72 44.18 -11.78
C ALA A 120 4.47 45.21 -10.92
N VAL A 121 5.76 45.40 -11.19
CA VAL A 121 6.49 46.60 -10.75
C VAL A 121 6.87 47.38 -12.01
N PRO A 122 6.40 48.62 -12.18
CA PRO A 122 6.77 49.44 -13.33
C PRO A 122 8.24 49.91 -13.19
N ARG A 123 9.01 49.82 -14.28
CA ARG A 123 10.38 50.35 -14.36
C ARG A 123 10.33 51.88 -14.34
N SER A 124 10.86 52.50 -13.28
CA SER A 124 11.12 53.94 -13.25
C SER A 124 12.28 54.29 -14.20
N ALA A 125 12.13 55.40 -14.93
CA ALA A 125 13.13 55.97 -15.83
C ALA A 125 14.43 56.37 -15.10
N ASN A 126 15.57 56.19 -15.77
CA ASN A 126 16.90 56.50 -15.25
C ASN A 126 17.36 57.89 -15.75
N PRO A 127 17.75 58.85 -14.88
CA PRO A 127 18.05 60.23 -15.29
C PRO A 127 19.51 60.50 -15.74
N PHE A 128 20.34 59.48 -15.95
CA PHE A 128 21.75 59.64 -16.31
C PHE A 128 22.02 59.49 -17.81
N ASN A 129 21.46 60.37 -18.65
CA ASN A 129 22.00 60.59 -19.98
C ASN A 129 22.14 62.10 -20.26
N THR A 130 23.31 62.63 -19.94
CA THR A 130 23.77 63.94 -20.38
C THR A 130 25.28 63.85 -20.58
N ALA A 131 25.68 63.74 -21.85
CA ALA A 131 26.96 64.20 -22.41
C ALA A 131 26.89 64.02 -23.94
#